data_AF-A0A2N9P0V3-F1
#
_entry.id   AF-A0A2N9P0V3-F1
#
_cell.length_a   1.000
_cell.length_b   1.000
_cell.length_c   1.000
_cell.angle_alpha   90.00
_cell.angle_beta   90.00
_cell.angle_gamma   90.00
#
_symmetry.space_group_name_H-M   'P 1'
#
loop_
_entity.id
_entity.type
_entity.pdbx_description
1 polymer ?
#
loop_
_entity_poly.entity_id
_entity_poly.type
_entity_poly.pdbx_seq_one_letter_code
_entity_poly.pdbx_strand_id
1 'polypeptide(L)'
;MQVTIGKLLSLLIAIAYAVVAIKYNGIAGAKWSLGLLLPLALIWFPEELGSLTGYYKSGYVNVQTPGPIVAFIGWFILVGLPVLLYLVLKHAI
;
A
#
# COMPACT_ATOMS: atom_id res chain seq x y z
N MET A 1 -7.63 16.67 9.15
CA MET A 1 -6.61 15.76 8.61
C MET A 1 -5.41 16.58 8.17
N GLN A 2 -4.24 16.41 8.80
CA GLN A 2 -3.02 17.07 8.34
C GLN A 2 -2.42 16.25 7.18
N VAL A 3 -2.15 16.90 6.05
CA VAL A 3 -1.45 16.28 4.92
C VAL A 3 0.03 16.23 5.29
N THR A 4 0.47 15.10 5.82
CA THR A 4 1.89 14.85 6.12
C THR A 4 2.65 14.58 4.83
N ILE A 5 3.94 14.92 4.80
CA ILE A 5 4.85 14.69 3.66
C ILE A 5 4.79 13.23 3.16
N GLY A 6 4.66 12.26 4.06
CA GLY A 6 4.53 10.84 3.71
C GLY A 6 3.31 10.51 2.82
N LYS A 7 2.18 11.20 3.00
CA LYS A 7 0.96 11.01 2.19
C LYS A 7 1.11 11.59 0.79
N LEU A 8 1.83 12.71 0.68
CA LEU A 8 2.17 13.35 -0.59
C LEU A 8 3.14 12.49 -1.40
N LEU A 9 4.17 11.94 -0.74
CA LEU A 9 5.13 11.02 -1.36
C LEU A 9 4.45 9.72 -1.82
N SER A 10 3.58 9.12 -0.99
CA SER A 10 2.87 7.89 -1.37
C SER A 10 1.97 8.09 -2.60
N LEU A 11 1.29 9.24 -2.68
CA LEU A 11 0.49 9.62 -3.84
C LEU A 11 1.36 9.76 -5.09
N LEU A 12 2.48 10.46 -4.99
CA LEU A 12 3.39 10.67 -6.11
C LEU A 12 3.92 9.33 -6.66
N ILE A 13 4.35 8.44 -5.77
CA ILE A 13 4.85 7.12 -6.15
C ILE A 13 3.72 6.27 -6.77
N ALA A 14 2.51 6.29 -6.22
CA ALA A 14 1.38 5.57 -6.77
C ALA A 14 1.02 6.06 -8.19
N ILE A 15 1.04 7.37 -8.42
CA ILE A 15 0.83 7.96 -9.76
C ILE A 15 1.92 7.51 -10.72
N ALA A 16 3.18 7.54 -10.31
CA ALA A 16 4.30 7.09 -11.14
C ALA A 16 4.12 5.61 -11.55
N TYR A 17 3.74 4.73 -10.62
CA TYR A 17 3.47 3.33 -10.93
C TYR A 17 2.26 3.14 -11.84
N ALA A 18 1.18 3.89 -11.65
CA ALA A 18 0.01 3.82 -12.52
C ALA A 18 0.37 4.22 -13.97
N VAL A 19 1.13 5.31 -14.14
CA VAL A 19 1.60 5.77 -15.46
C VAL A 19 2.48 4.71 -16.13
N VAL A 20 3.43 4.12 -15.41
CA VAL A 20 4.30 3.05 -15.92
C VAL A 20 3.46 1.82 -16.29
N ALA A 21 2.56 1.36 -15.42
CA ALA A 21 1.72 0.19 -15.66
C ALA A 21 0.84 0.35 -16.91
N ILE A 22 0.21 1.53 -17.08
CA ILE A 22 -0.61 1.82 -18.25
C ILE A 22 0.25 1.89 -19.52
N LYS A 23 1.44 2.51 -19.46
CA LYS A 23 2.33 2.62 -20.61
C LYS A 23 2.81 1.25 -21.12
N TYR A 24 3.12 0.30 -20.23
CA TYR A 24 3.64 -1.01 -20.60
C TYR A 24 2.57 -2.08 -20.85
N ASN A 25 1.41 -2.01 -20.18
CA ASN A 25 0.38 -3.06 -20.21
C ASN A 25 -1.04 -2.57 -20.60
N GLY A 26 -1.22 -1.30 -20.94
CA GLY A 26 -2.51 -0.75 -21.37
C GLY A 26 -3.64 -0.95 -20.36
N ILE A 27 -4.78 -1.48 -20.79
CA ILE A 27 -5.98 -1.72 -19.96
C ILE A 27 -5.69 -2.73 -18.83
N ALA A 28 -4.81 -3.71 -19.06
CA ALA A 28 -4.39 -4.63 -18.00
C ALA A 28 -3.60 -3.89 -16.91
N GLY A 29 -2.78 -2.90 -17.29
CA GLY A 29 -2.08 -2.00 -16.37
C GLY A 29 -3.02 -1.15 -15.50
N ALA A 30 -4.17 -0.74 -16.05
CA ALA A 30 -5.19 -0.03 -15.29
C ALA A 30 -5.79 -0.90 -14.16
N LYS A 31 -6.02 -2.19 -14.41
CA LYS A 31 -6.47 -3.11 -13.34
C LYS A 31 -5.43 -3.25 -12.23
N TRP A 32 -4.15 -3.32 -12.57
CA TRP A 32 -3.07 -3.34 -11.57
C TRP A 32 -3.01 -2.04 -10.75
N SER A 33 -3.32 -0.90 -11.36
CA SER A 33 -3.38 0.38 -10.64
C SER A 33 -4.48 0.46 -9.57
N LEU A 34 -5.56 -0.33 -9.70
CA LEU A 34 -6.56 -0.45 -8.63
C LEU A 34 -5.96 -1.07 -7.36
N GLY A 35 -4.98 -1.97 -7.52
CA GLY A 35 -4.24 -2.54 -6.39
C GLY A 35 -3.44 -1.50 -5.61
N LEU A 36 -3.04 -0.38 -6.23
CA LEU A 36 -2.32 0.72 -5.58
C LEU A 36 -3.22 1.54 -4.64
N LEU A 37 -4.55 1.45 -4.78
CA LEU A 37 -5.48 2.13 -3.87
C LEU A 37 -5.41 1.56 -2.45
N LEU A 38 -5.12 0.27 -2.31
CA LEU A 38 -5.02 -0.42 -1.02
C LEU A 38 -3.87 0.12 -0.14
N PRO A 39 -2.61 0.17 -0.60
CA PRO A 39 -1.53 0.79 0.18
C PRO A 39 -1.76 2.29 0.37
N LEU A 40 -2.38 2.97 -0.59
CA LEU A 40 -2.70 4.39 -0.45
C LEU A 40 -3.68 4.62 0.71
N ALA A 41 -4.73 3.80 0.81
CA ALA A 41 -5.69 3.85 1.90
C ALA A 41 -5.03 3.57 3.26
N LEU A 42 -4.11 2.59 3.32
CA LEU A 42 -3.35 2.27 4.54
C LEU A 42 -2.46 3.43 5.02
N ILE A 43 -1.84 4.18 4.11
CA ILE A 43 -0.97 5.32 4.45
C ILE A 43 -1.79 6.57 4.78
N TRP A 44 -2.93 6.76 4.11
CA TRP A 44 -3.76 7.95 4.27
C TRP A 44 -4.69 7.88 5.47
N PHE A 45 -5.16 6.68 5.81
CA PHE A 45 -6.10 6.44 6.91
C PHE A 45 -5.57 5.43 7.94
N PRO A 46 -4.34 5.61 8.47
CA PRO A 46 -3.74 4.63 9.36
C PRO A 46 -4.46 4.53 10.71
N GLU A 47 -5.00 5.64 11.23
CA GLU A 47 -5.74 5.65 12.49
C GLU A 47 -7.12 5.00 12.35
N GLU A 48 -7.81 5.25 11.24
CA GLU A 48 -9.15 4.71 10.97
C GLU A 48 -9.08 3.19 10.71
N LEU A 49 -8.09 2.74 9.94
CA LEU A 49 -7.87 1.32 9.70
C LEU A 49 -7.24 0.61 10.91
N GLY A 50 -6.41 1.28 11.70
CA GLY A 50 -5.81 0.73 12.92
C GLY A 50 -6.78 0.62 14.10
N SER A 51 -7.84 1.45 14.10
CA SER A 51 -8.94 1.41 15.07
C SER A 51 -10.04 0.42 14.71
N LEU A 52 -9.97 -0.24 13.54
CA LEU A 52 -10.83 -1.38 13.21
C LEU A 52 -10.48 -2.57 14.12
N THR A 53 -11.04 -2.56 15.33
CA THR A 53 -11.01 -3.66 16.27
C THR A 53 -12.21 -4.57 16.03
N GLY A 54 -11.99 -5.88 15.95
CA GLY A 54 -13.04 -6.85 15.69
C GLY A 54 -12.59 -8.28 15.97
N TYR A 55 -13.52 -9.23 15.83
CA TYR A 55 -13.25 -10.65 16.06
C TYR A 55 -12.32 -11.18 14.95
N TYR A 56 -11.04 -11.36 15.26
CA TYR A 56 -10.11 -12.04 14.38
C TYR A 56 -10.06 -13.52 14.74
N LYS A 57 -9.80 -14.37 13.74
CA LYS A 57 -9.91 -15.84 13.81
C LYS A 57 -9.11 -16.51 14.94
N SER A 58 -8.21 -15.80 15.62
CA SER A 58 -7.41 -16.30 16.76
C SER A 58 -7.72 -15.63 18.12
N GLY A 59 -8.73 -14.76 18.23
CA GLY A 59 -9.13 -14.15 19.50
C GLY A 59 -9.68 -12.73 19.40
N TYR A 60 -10.17 -12.21 20.53
CA TYR A 60 -10.57 -10.80 20.67
C TYR A 60 -9.33 -9.91 20.68
N VAL A 61 -9.13 -9.12 19.61
CA VAL A 61 -8.07 -8.12 19.56
C VAL A 61 -8.56 -6.88 20.30
N ASN A 62 -8.23 -6.80 21.59
CA ASN A 62 -8.60 -5.67 22.46
C ASN A 62 -7.59 -4.50 22.39
N VAL A 63 -6.56 -4.62 21.55
CA VAL A 63 -5.48 -3.65 21.41
C VAL A 63 -5.55 -3.06 20.01
N GLN A 64 -5.80 -1.76 19.92
CA GLN A 64 -5.79 -1.04 18.64
C GLN A 64 -4.41 -1.17 18.00
N THR A 65 -4.37 -1.39 16.69
CA THR A 65 -3.08 -1.42 15.98
C THR A 65 -2.60 0.02 15.87
N PRO A 66 -1.40 0.37 16.38
CA PRO A 66 -0.88 1.72 16.27
C PRO A 66 -0.86 2.19 14.81
N GLY A 67 -1.44 3.36 14.51
CA GLY A 67 -1.49 3.93 13.17
C GLY A 67 -0.15 3.91 12.39
N PRO A 68 1.01 4.19 13.03
CA PRO A 68 2.31 4.09 12.35
C PRO A 68 2.61 2.70 11.76
N ILE A 69 2.14 1.62 12.38
CA ILE A 69 2.33 0.24 11.88
C ILE A 69 1.47 0.02 10.64
N VAL A 70 0.23 0.51 10.65
CA VAL A 70 -0.67 0.44 9.48
C VAL A 70 -0.09 1.21 8.30
N ALA A 71 0.44 2.41 8.55
CA ALA A 71 1.15 3.18 7.52
C ALA A 71 2.39 2.44 7.01
N PHE A 72 3.17 1.80 7.90
CA PHE A 72 4.35 1.01 7.52
C PHE A 72 4.00 -0.16 6.60
N ILE A 73 2.89 -0.86 6.86
CA ILE A 73 2.40 -1.93 5.97
C ILE A 73 2.02 -1.35 4.60
N GLY A 74 1.34 -0.21 4.57
CA GLY A 74 1.05 0.49 3.32
C GLY A 74 2.31 0.81 2.52
N TRP A 75 3.37 1.29 3.18
CA TRP A 75 4.67 1.52 2.56
C TRP A 75 5.36 0.24 2.10
N PHE A 76 5.26 -0.86 2.86
CA PHE A 76 5.79 -2.15 2.46
C PHE A 76 5.10 -2.70 1.21
N ILE A 77 3.79 -2.52 1.08
CA ILE A 77 3.07 -2.91 -0.13
C ILE A 77 3.44 -1.98 -1.30
N LEU A 78 3.57 -0.67 -1.06
CA LEU A 78 3.82 0.31 -2.11
C LEU A 78 5.26 0.25 -2.65
N VAL A 79 6.26 0.00 -1.80
CA VAL A 79 7.68 -0.04 -2.16
C VAL A 79 8.24 -1.47 -2.13
N GLY A 80 7.88 -2.26 -1.13
CA GLY A 80 8.36 -3.63 -0.97
C GLY A 80 7.85 -4.55 -2.08
N LEU A 81 6.59 -4.42 -2.53
CA LEU A 81 6.07 -5.25 -3.63
C LEU A 81 6.86 -5.07 -4.94
N PRO A 82 7.14 -3.85 -5.45
CA PRO A 82 7.97 -3.67 -6.64
C PRO A 82 9.42 -4.11 -6.43
N VAL A 83 10.00 -3.92 -5.24
CA VAL A 83 11.36 -4.42 -4.93
C VAL A 83 11.39 -5.95 -4.94
N LEU A 84 10.39 -6.62 -4.35
CA LEU A 84 10.27 -8.08 -4.36
C LEU A 84 10.09 -8.61 -5.77
N LEU A 85 9.21 -7.98 -6.58
CA LEU A 85 9.05 -8.34 -7.98
C LEU A 85 10.36 -8.21 -8.74
N TYR A 86 11.10 -7.10 -8.55
CA TYR A 86 12.41 -6.91 -9.17
C TYR A 86 13.42 -7.97 -8.73
N LEU A 87 13.48 -8.31 -7.44
CA LEU A 87 14.39 -9.33 -6.91
C LEU A 87 14.07 -10.74 -7.43
N VAL A 88 12.78 -11.08 -7.52
CA VAL A 88 12.32 -12.37 -8.07
C VAL A 88 12.61 -12.45 -9.57
N LEU A 89 12.28 -11.41 -10.34
CA LEU A 89 12.61 -11.34 -11.77
C LEU A 89 14.12 -11.45 -11.99
N LYS A 90 14.93 -10.79 -11.16
CA LYS A 90 16.39 -10.84 -11.25
C LYS A 90 16.96 -12.23 -10.93
N HIS A 91 16.35 -12.99 -10.02
CA HIS A 91 16.79 -14.35 -9.70
C HIS A 91 16.24 -15.41 -10.67
N ALA A 92 15.19 -15.10 -11.42
CA ALA A 92 14.56 -16.00 -12.38
C ALA A 92 15.18 -15.96 -13.79
N ILE A 93 16.07 -15.01 -14.05
CA ILE A 93 16.83 -14.82 -15.32
C ILE A 93 18.28 -15.21 -15.07
#